data_AF-A0A524FRR1-F1
#
_entry.id   AF-A0A524FRR1-F1
#
_cell.length_a   1.000
_cell.length_b   1.000
_cell.length_c   1.000
_cell.angle_alpha   90.00
_cell.angle_beta   90.00
_cell.angle_gamma   90.00
#
_symmetry.space_group_name_H-M   'P 1'
#
loop_
_entity.id
_entity.type
_entity.pdbx_description
1 polymer ?
#
loop_
_entity_poly.entity_id
_entity_poly.type
_entity_poly.pdbx_seq_one_letter_code
_entity_poly.pdbx_strand_id
1 'polypeptide(L)'
;MKISDKSMRLIYIINGIFILAMIIIWFIPSLLFSEEMEFEANMFQSYMIIITAGIATINLCYLAKRYKLPTTLGKMWFLLGLGMLGWVIGEIIYTYYENFTDIEPFPSIADLFYLLAYIPLSVGFIIQMRVLKITLPNRDKLFVFISFLIICIIVMISVIILPIQEVSPIPEDEIFAYFVGALYPIFDLFLMLCIFVVFAKLRHGEINIAWLFLLLGFLLTVFADIIFNWVEVVGGEPATFELYDLLYLIGYVLIYIGAFKVINIMTKTFE
;
A
#
# COMPACT_ATOMS: atom_id res chain seq x y z
N MET A 1 -2.01 -18.72 -22.99
CA MET A 1 -2.48 -18.25 -24.32
C MET A 1 -1.79 -16.91 -24.54
N LYS A 2 -0.90 -16.77 -25.53
CA LYS A 2 -0.09 -15.53 -25.68
C LYS A 2 -1.01 -14.34 -25.95
N ILE A 3 -1.14 -13.43 -24.99
CA ILE A 3 -1.82 -12.15 -25.17
C ILE A 3 -0.99 -11.34 -26.18
N SER A 4 -1.59 -10.88 -27.27
CA SER A 4 -0.86 -10.09 -28.28
C SER A 4 -0.31 -8.79 -27.70
N ASP A 5 0.86 -8.34 -28.18
CA ASP A 5 1.51 -7.10 -27.74
C ASP A 5 0.61 -5.86 -27.89
N LYS A 6 -0.25 -5.83 -28.91
CA LYS A 6 -1.22 -4.75 -29.13
C LYS A 6 -2.29 -4.69 -28.04
N SER A 7 -2.77 -5.85 -27.59
CA SER A 7 -3.73 -5.95 -26.48
C SER A 7 -3.11 -5.51 -25.16
N MET A 8 -1.82 -5.83 -24.94
CA MET A 8 -1.10 -5.43 -23.74
C MET A 8 -0.86 -3.92 -23.70
N ARG A 9 -0.43 -3.33 -24.82
CA ARG A 9 -0.24 -1.87 -24.94
C ARG A 9 -1.51 -1.09 -24.63
N LEU A 10 -2.67 -1.55 -25.13
CA LEU A 10 -3.96 -0.91 -24.86
C LEU A 10 -4.33 -0.94 -23.37
N ILE A 11 -4.09 -2.07 -22.68
CA ILE A 11 -4.39 -2.19 -21.25
C ILE A 11 -3.53 -1.23 -20.42
N TYR A 12 -2.25 -1.06 -20.77
CA TYR A 12 -1.40 -0.08 -20.10
C TYR A 12 -1.86 1.36 -20.29
N ILE A 13 -2.31 1.69 -21.50
CA ILE A 13 -2.85 3.02 -21.81
C ILE A 13 -4.10 3.27 -20.97
N ILE A 14 -5.03 2.31 -20.92
CA ILE A 14 -6.27 2.43 -20.15
C ILE A 14 -5.97 2.58 -18.64
N ASN A 15 -5.10 1.74 -18.09
CA ASN A 15 -4.71 1.82 -16.67
C ASN A 15 -3.98 3.14 -16.37
N GLY A 16 -3.11 3.60 -17.27
CA GLY A 16 -2.42 4.88 -17.13
C GLY A 16 -3.38 6.08 -17.16
N ILE A 17 -4.37 6.07 -18.06
CA ILE A 17 -5.43 7.09 -18.10
C ILE A 17 -6.26 7.05 -16.82
N PHE A 18 -6.59 5.85 -16.31
CA PHE A 18 -7.35 5.70 -15.06
C PHE A 18 -6.59 6.26 -13.86
N ILE A 19 -5.30 5.92 -13.71
CA ILE A 19 -4.45 6.47 -12.65
C ILE A 19 -4.35 7.98 -12.77
N LEU A 20 -4.10 8.51 -13.97
CA LEU A 20 -4.02 9.94 -14.21
C LEU A 20 -5.35 10.65 -13.88
N ALA A 21 -6.49 10.04 -14.23
CA ALA A 21 -7.80 10.57 -13.88
C ALA A 21 -8.01 10.59 -12.36
N MET A 22 -7.62 9.54 -11.64
CA MET A 22 -7.70 9.50 -10.17
C MET A 22 -6.83 10.61 -9.54
N ILE A 23 -5.61 10.81 -10.04
CA ILE A 23 -4.72 11.89 -9.60
C ILE A 23 -5.36 13.26 -9.88
N ILE A 24 -5.88 13.49 -11.09
CA ILE A 24 -6.53 14.76 -11.42
C ILE A 24 -7.74 15.01 -10.51
N ILE A 25 -8.57 13.99 -10.29
CA ILE A 25 -9.75 14.08 -9.41
C ILE A 25 -9.33 14.38 -7.97
N TRP A 26 -8.26 13.76 -7.49
CA TRP A 26 -7.69 14.02 -6.16
C TRP A 26 -7.28 15.48 -5.96
N PHE A 27 -6.74 16.12 -7.02
CA PHE A 27 -6.35 17.54 -7.00
C PHE A 27 -7.52 18.50 -7.26
N ILE A 28 -8.75 18.03 -7.48
CA ILE A 28 -9.89 18.94 -7.74
C ILE A 28 -10.15 19.91 -6.57
N PRO A 29 -10.24 19.46 -5.30
CA PRO A 29 -10.52 20.38 -4.20
C PRO A 29 -9.48 21.50 -4.14
N SER A 30 -8.22 21.13 -4.23
CA SER A 30 -7.09 22.04 -4.26
C SER A 30 -7.09 23.10 -5.36
N LEU A 31 -7.74 22.83 -6.50
CA LEU A 31 -7.80 23.75 -7.64
C LEU A 31 -9.06 24.62 -7.62
N LEU A 32 -10.14 24.13 -7.01
CA LEU A 32 -11.47 24.73 -7.12
C LEU A 32 -12.03 25.24 -5.80
N PHE A 33 -11.54 24.75 -4.66
CA PHE A 33 -12.06 25.07 -3.34
C PHE A 33 -11.23 26.22 -2.76
N SER A 34 -11.91 27.19 -2.15
CA SER A 34 -11.27 28.29 -1.43
C SER A 34 -10.70 27.82 -0.09
N GLU A 35 -9.83 28.61 0.54
CA GLU A 35 -9.33 28.34 1.90
C GLU A 35 -10.48 28.13 2.92
N GLU A 36 -11.62 28.81 2.75
CA GLU A 36 -12.81 28.61 3.58
C GLU A 36 -13.44 27.20 3.47
N MET A 37 -13.02 26.39 2.49
CA MET A 37 -13.53 25.04 2.19
C MET A 37 -12.47 23.95 2.44
N GLU A 38 -11.45 24.25 3.25
CA GLU A 38 -10.37 23.31 3.59
C GLU A 38 -10.91 22.00 4.20
N PHE A 39 -11.91 22.11 5.08
CA PHE A 39 -12.59 20.96 5.66
C PHE A 39 -13.22 20.05 4.59
N GLU A 40 -14.00 20.62 3.65
CA GLU A 40 -14.61 19.86 2.57
C GLU A 40 -13.57 19.25 1.62
N ALA A 41 -12.43 19.93 1.43
CA ALA A 41 -11.33 19.44 0.62
C ALA A 41 -10.67 18.21 1.23
N ASN A 42 -10.30 18.28 2.51
CA ASN A 42 -9.71 17.17 3.26
C ASN A 42 -10.66 15.97 3.28
N MET A 43 -11.92 16.20 3.64
CA MET A 43 -12.95 15.16 3.65
C MET A 43 -13.13 14.45 2.28
N PHE A 44 -13.12 15.21 1.18
CA PHE A 44 -13.21 14.64 -0.16
C PHE A 44 -12.02 13.71 -0.46
N GLN A 45 -10.82 14.16 -0.10
CA GLN A 45 -9.58 13.42 -0.27
C GLN A 45 -9.57 12.15 0.60
N SER A 46 -9.81 12.25 1.90
CA SER A 46 -9.84 11.07 2.78
C SER A 46 -10.87 10.02 2.31
N TYR A 47 -12.05 10.45 1.83
CA TYR A 47 -13.03 9.54 1.24
C TYR A 47 -12.55 8.84 -0.03
N MET A 48 -11.78 9.53 -0.89
CA MET A 48 -11.19 8.90 -2.06
C MET A 48 -10.16 7.81 -1.67
N ILE A 49 -9.36 8.02 -0.62
CA ILE A 49 -8.45 6.99 -0.08
C ILE A 49 -9.26 5.79 0.41
N ILE A 50 -10.25 6.01 1.28
CA ILE A 50 -11.10 4.94 1.84
C ILE A 50 -11.78 4.13 0.73
N ILE A 51 -12.32 4.81 -0.28
CA ILE A 51 -13.00 4.16 -1.41
C ILE A 51 -12.02 3.32 -2.23
N THR A 52 -10.84 3.85 -2.56
CA THR A 52 -9.85 3.13 -3.36
C THR A 52 -9.28 1.92 -2.62
N ALA A 53 -8.98 2.04 -1.32
CA ALA A 53 -8.63 0.93 -0.44
C ALA A 53 -9.75 -0.12 -0.35
N GLY A 54 -11.01 0.31 -0.25
CA GLY A 54 -12.19 -0.55 -0.24
C GLY A 54 -12.37 -1.33 -1.53
N ILE A 55 -12.16 -0.70 -2.69
CA ILE A 55 -12.22 -1.36 -3.99
C ILE A 55 -11.10 -2.41 -4.12
N ALA A 56 -9.88 -2.09 -3.68
CA ALA A 56 -8.77 -3.04 -3.66
C ALA A 56 -9.10 -4.26 -2.77
N THR A 57 -9.64 -4.02 -1.58
CA THR A 57 -10.14 -5.04 -0.65
C THR A 57 -11.15 -5.97 -1.31
N ILE A 58 -12.19 -5.41 -1.94
CA ILE A 58 -13.25 -6.19 -2.61
C ILE A 58 -12.68 -7.08 -3.72
N ASN A 59 -11.75 -6.56 -4.53
CA ASN A 59 -11.13 -7.33 -5.61
C ASN A 59 -10.27 -8.50 -5.10
N LEU A 60 -9.51 -8.30 -4.04
CA LEU A 60 -8.73 -9.37 -3.39
C LEU A 60 -9.65 -10.44 -2.79
N CYS A 61 -10.72 -10.04 -2.09
CA CYS A 61 -11.73 -10.98 -1.58
C CYS A 61 -12.48 -11.70 -2.70
N TYR A 62 -12.71 -11.04 -3.83
CA TYR A 62 -13.29 -11.67 -5.02
C TYR A 62 -12.36 -12.71 -5.63
N LEU A 63 -11.06 -12.44 -5.72
CA LEU A 63 -10.05 -13.42 -6.11
C LEU A 63 -10.07 -14.64 -5.18
N ALA A 64 -10.20 -14.41 -3.88
CA ALA A 64 -10.31 -15.48 -2.89
C ALA A 64 -11.51 -16.40 -3.16
N LYS A 65 -12.67 -15.80 -3.49
CA LYS A 65 -13.87 -16.54 -3.90
C LYS A 65 -13.65 -17.30 -5.22
N ARG A 66 -13.03 -16.68 -6.22
CA ARG A 66 -12.74 -17.30 -7.54
C ARG A 66 -11.81 -18.50 -7.44
N TYR A 67 -10.76 -18.40 -6.63
CA TYR A 67 -9.87 -19.53 -6.31
C TYR A 67 -10.47 -20.52 -5.31
N LYS A 68 -11.70 -20.28 -4.83
CA LYS A 68 -12.43 -21.02 -3.79
C LYS A 68 -11.72 -20.94 -2.43
N LEU A 69 -12.36 -20.26 -1.46
CA LEU A 69 -11.81 -20.00 -0.12
C LEU A 69 -11.17 -21.22 0.58
N PRO A 70 -11.68 -22.46 0.49
CA PRO A 70 -11.04 -23.60 1.14
C PRO A 70 -9.65 -23.96 0.59
N THR A 71 -9.33 -23.56 -0.66
CA THR A 71 -8.03 -23.85 -1.28
C THR A 71 -6.93 -22.96 -0.73
N THR A 72 -5.67 -23.39 -0.83
CA THR A 72 -4.51 -22.61 -0.39
C THR A 72 -4.43 -21.24 -1.08
N LEU A 73 -4.72 -21.17 -2.38
CA LEU A 73 -4.75 -19.92 -3.13
C LEU A 73 -5.94 -19.04 -2.74
N GLY A 74 -7.12 -19.63 -2.49
CA GLY A 74 -8.28 -18.91 -1.97
C GLY A 74 -7.97 -18.24 -0.62
N LYS A 75 -7.37 -18.98 0.32
CA LYS A 75 -6.95 -18.44 1.61
C LYS A 75 -5.91 -17.33 1.48
N MET A 76 -4.94 -17.49 0.58
CA MET A 76 -3.92 -16.46 0.31
C MET A 76 -4.58 -15.12 -0.06
N TRP A 77 -5.44 -15.11 -1.08
CA TRP A 77 -6.10 -13.89 -1.53
C TRP A 77 -7.06 -13.32 -0.49
N PHE A 78 -7.71 -14.18 0.31
CA PHE A 78 -8.55 -13.75 1.41
C PHE A 78 -7.75 -13.01 2.47
N LEU A 79 -6.58 -13.51 2.84
CA LEU A 79 -5.70 -12.85 3.81
C LEU A 79 -5.18 -11.51 3.28
N LEU A 80 -4.84 -11.41 1.99
CA LEU A 80 -4.50 -10.13 1.38
C LEU A 80 -5.67 -9.13 1.46
N GLY A 81 -6.89 -9.58 1.15
CA GLY A 81 -8.09 -8.75 1.30
C GLY A 81 -8.41 -8.38 2.75
N LEU A 82 -8.20 -9.29 3.70
CA LEU A 82 -8.41 -9.04 5.13
C LEU A 82 -7.44 -7.99 5.68
N GLY A 83 -6.19 -8.02 5.22
CA GLY A 83 -5.22 -6.97 5.52
C GLY A 83 -5.65 -5.61 5.00
N MET A 84 -6.00 -5.53 3.71
CA MET A 84 -6.53 -4.29 3.12
C MET A 84 -7.80 -3.79 3.83
N LEU A 85 -8.66 -4.68 4.32
CA LEU A 85 -9.83 -4.30 5.13
C LEU A 85 -9.41 -3.66 6.46
N GLY A 86 -8.33 -4.15 7.09
CA GLY A 86 -7.75 -3.52 8.28
C GLY A 86 -7.31 -2.09 7.99
N TRP A 87 -6.63 -1.85 6.87
CA TRP A 87 -6.27 -0.50 6.43
C TRP A 87 -7.50 0.37 6.20
N VAL A 88 -8.54 -0.11 5.50
CA VAL A 88 -9.80 0.62 5.33
C VAL A 88 -10.43 1.04 6.67
N ILE A 89 -10.43 0.15 7.67
CA ILE A 89 -10.97 0.47 9.00
C ILE A 89 -10.10 1.52 9.70
N GLY A 90 -8.78 1.40 9.60
CA GLY A 90 -7.85 2.41 10.10
C GLY A 90 -8.12 3.77 9.48
N GLU A 91 -8.25 3.85 8.15
CA GLU A 91 -8.53 5.10 7.42
C GLU A 91 -9.83 5.75 7.89
N ILE A 92 -10.90 4.97 8.05
CA ILE A 92 -12.19 5.48 8.54
C ILE A 92 -12.05 6.07 9.95
N ILE A 93 -11.30 5.41 10.83
CA ILE A 93 -11.08 5.88 12.21
C ILE A 93 -10.21 7.14 12.20
N TYR A 94 -9.11 7.12 11.45
CA TYR A 94 -8.17 8.24 11.33
C TYR A 94 -8.90 9.49 10.82
N THR A 95 -9.62 9.38 9.69
CA THR A 95 -10.43 10.47 9.14
C THR A 95 -11.48 10.96 10.13
N TYR A 96 -12.09 10.05 10.90
CA TYR A 96 -13.08 10.44 11.90
C TYR A 96 -12.45 11.27 13.03
N TYR A 97 -11.28 10.86 13.51
CA TYR A 97 -10.57 11.60 14.55
C TYR A 97 -10.09 12.95 14.08
N GLU A 98 -9.43 13.00 12.92
CA GLU A 98 -8.91 14.21 12.30
C GLU A 98 -9.99 15.28 12.05
N ASN A 99 -11.17 14.87 11.58
CA ASN A 99 -12.16 15.83 11.07
C ASN A 99 -13.34 16.09 12.03
N PHE A 100 -13.59 15.22 13.01
CA PHE A 100 -14.81 15.30 13.84
C PHE A 100 -14.57 15.23 15.34
N THR A 101 -13.31 15.15 15.80
CA THR A 101 -12.98 15.05 17.22
C THR A 101 -11.75 15.88 17.58
N ASP A 102 -11.55 16.11 18.89
CA ASP A 102 -10.31 16.71 19.42
C ASP A 102 -9.26 15.63 19.80
N ILE A 103 -9.41 14.40 19.31
CA ILE A 103 -8.46 13.30 19.58
C ILE A 103 -7.40 13.30 18.49
N GLU A 104 -6.12 13.31 18.90
CA GLU A 104 -5.01 13.17 17.95
C GLU A 104 -5.16 11.88 17.12
N PRO A 105 -5.15 11.99 15.78
CA PRO A 105 -5.38 10.83 14.92
C PRO A 105 -4.19 9.85 14.90
N PHE A 106 -3.00 10.32 15.29
CA PHE A 106 -1.79 9.51 15.47
C PHE A 106 -1.05 9.87 16.78
N PRO A 107 -0.55 8.88 17.55
CA PRO A 107 -0.96 7.48 17.54
C PRO A 107 -2.35 7.32 18.17
N SER A 108 -3.21 6.50 17.57
CA SER A 108 -4.58 6.29 18.01
C SER A 108 -5.03 4.83 17.84
N ILE A 109 -6.33 4.57 18.02
CA ILE A 109 -6.89 3.23 17.75
C ILE A 109 -6.87 2.88 16.25
N ALA A 110 -6.70 3.86 15.35
CA ALA A 110 -6.50 3.61 13.92
C ALA A 110 -5.23 2.76 13.71
N ASP A 111 -4.13 3.08 14.40
CA ASP A 111 -2.84 2.38 14.34
C ASP A 111 -2.96 0.90 14.70
N LEU A 112 -3.85 0.54 15.61
CA LEU A 112 -4.10 -0.86 15.93
C LEU A 112 -4.55 -1.64 14.68
N PHE A 113 -5.44 -1.07 13.87
CA PHE A 113 -5.93 -1.70 12.66
C PHE A 113 -4.88 -1.69 11.54
N TYR A 114 -4.12 -0.59 11.40
CA TYR A 114 -3.02 -0.50 10.45
C TYR A 114 -1.93 -1.56 10.74
N LEU A 115 -1.46 -1.63 11.98
CA LEU A 115 -0.41 -2.56 12.38
C LEU A 115 -0.87 -4.03 12.34
N LEU A 116 -2.11 -4.32 12.76
CA LEU A 116 -2.66 -5.68 12.69
C LEU A 116 -2.85 -6.15 11.25
N ALA A 117 -3.08 -5.26 10.29
CA ALA A 117 -3.24 -5.61 8.87
C ALA A 117 -1.98 -6.22 8.25
N TYR A 118 -0.77 -5.87 8.73
CA TYR A 118 0.48 -6.46 8.24
C TYR A 118 0.56 -7.98 8.44
N ILE A 119 -0.11 -8.51 9.48
CA ILE A 119 -0.11 -9.94 9.78
C ILE A 119 -0.77 -10.74 8.64
N PRO A 120 -2.06 -10.55 8.31
CA PRO A 120 -2.68 -11.28 7.22
C PRO A 120 -2.04 -10.96 5.85
N LEU A 121 -1.60 -9.72 5.59
CA LEU A 121 -0.86 -9.38 4.36
C LEU A 121 0.39 -10.25 4.20
N SER A 122 1.24 -10.27 5.23
CA SER A 122 2.49 -11.03 5.22
C SER A 122 2.25 -12.54 5.14
N VAL A 123 1.29 -13.07 5.92
CA VAL A 123 0.93 -14.49 5.88
C VAL A 123 0.40 -14.88 4.50
N GLY A 124 -0.38 -14.00 3.84
CA GLY A 124 -0.81 -14.17 2.45
C GLY A 124 0.38 -14.38 1.51
N PHE A 125 1.36 -13.48 1.51
CA PHE A 125 2.56 -13.63 0.69
C PHE A 125 3.37 -14.88 1.06
N ILE A 126 3.51 -15.22 2.34
CA ILE A 126 4.19 -16.45 2.79
C ILE A 126 3.49 -17.70 2.24
N ILE A 127 2.17 -17.75 2.26
CA ILE A 127 1.41 -18.85 1.64
C ILE A 127 1.68 -18.88 0.13
N GLN A 128 1.71 -17.72 -0.53
CA GLN A 128 2.07 -17.66 -1.96
C GLN A 128 3.47 -18.21 -2.23
N MET A 129 4.46 -17.88 -1.38
CA MET A 129 5.81 -18.43 -1.49
C MET A 129 5.81 -19.97 -1.39
N ARG A 130 4.99 -20.54 -0.51
CA ARG A 130 4.83 -22.00 -0.37
C ARG A 130 4.16 -22.62 -1.59
N VAL A 131 3.11 -21.99 -2.13
CA VAL A 131 2.41 -22.46 -3.34
C VAL A 131 3.35 -22.47 -4.54
N LEU A 132 4.18 -21.43 -4.69
CA LEU A 132 5.15 -21.33 -5.77
C LEU A 132 6.38 -22.22 -5.61
N LYS A 133 6.52 -22.90 -4.46
CA LYS A 133 7.69 -23.73 -4.10
C LYS A 133 8.99 -22.99 -4.43
N ILE A 134 9.15 -21.79 -3.87
CA ILE A 134 10.14 -20.82 -4.33
C ILE A 134 11.56 -21.41 -4.32
N THR A 135 12.10 -21.51 -5.53
CA THR A 135 13.51 -21.67 -5.83
C THR A 135 13.87 -20.56 -6.81
N LEU A 136 14.80 -19.69 -6.40
CA LEU A 136 15.24 -18.53 -7.18
C LEU A 136 16.65 -18.78 -7.73
N PRO A 137 16.91 -18.53 -9.03
CA PRO A 137 18.26 -18.47 -9.56
C PRO A 137 19.03 -17.30 -8.95
N ASN A 138 20.37 -17.33 -9.03
CA ASN A 138 21.22 -16.30 -8.43
C ASN A 138 20.88 -14.87 -8.88
N ARG A 139 20.44 -14.69 -10.14
CA ARG A 139 20.00 -13.39 -10.67
C ARG A 139 18.78 -12.83 -9.94
N ASP A 140 17.79 -13.66 -9.64
CA ASP A 140 16.58 -13.24 -8.96
C ASP A 140 16.82 -13.06 -7.45
N LYS A 141 17.71 -13.85 -6.84
CA LYS A 141 18.19 -13.60 -5.47
C LYS A 141 18.90 -12.25 -5.35
N LEU A 142 19.76 -11.92 -6.33
CA LEU A 142 20.45 -10.64 -6.37
C LEU A 142 19.47 -9.47 -6.52
N PHE A 143 18.44 -9.63 -7.35
CA PHE A 143 17.37 -8.64 -7.45
C PHE A 143 16.68 -8.41 -6.10
N VAL A 144 16.23 -9.47 -5.41
CA VAL A 144 15.61 -9.35 -4.09
C VAL A 144 16.55 -8.65 -3.11
N PHE A 145 17.82 -9.06 -3.07
CA PHE A 145 18.82 -8.47 -2.16
C PHE A 145 19.02 -6.99 -2.42
N ILE A 146 19.26 -6.58 -3.66
CA ILE A 146 19.50 -5.16 -4.01
C ILE A 146 18.25 -4.33 -3.74
N SER A 147 17.07 -4.78 -4.18
CA SER A 147 15.81 -4.05 -3.97
C SER A 147 15.49 -3.91 -2.49
N PHE A 148 15.66 -4.97 -1.69
CA PHE A 148 15.46 -4.92 -0.25
C PHE A 148 16.48 -4.01 0.44
N LEU A 149 17.76 -4.11 0.09
CA LEU A 149 18.82 -3.27 0.65
C LEU A 149 18.56 -1.78 0.40
N ILE A 150 18.10 -1.41 -0.79
CA ILE A 150 17.76 -0.02 -1.11
C ILE A 150 16.66 0.50 -0.18
N ILE A 151 15.58 -0.27 0.03
CA ILE A 151 14.50 0.16 0.94
C ILE A 151 15.01 0.23 2.39
N CYS A 152 15.81 -0.74 2.85
CA CYS A 152 16.42 -0.68 4.18
C CYS A 152 17.26 0.59 4.37
N ILE A 153 18.01 1.02 3.36
CA ILE A 153 18.82 2.25 3.41
C ILE A 153 17.91 3.48 3.48
N ILE A 154 16.85 3.54 2.66
CA ILE A 154 15.90 4.66 2.67
C ILE A 154 15.21 4.77 4.04
N VAL A 155 14.72 3.66 4.58
CA VAL A 155 14.09 3.58 5.92
C VAL A 155 15.09 3.98 7.00
N MET A 156 16.33 3.49 6.95
CA MET A 156 17.37 3.86 7.93
C MET A 156 17.68 5.36 7.89
N ILE A 157 17.79 5.95 6.69
CA ILE A 157 18.06 7.39 6.56
C ILE A 157 16.88 8.21 7.10
N SER A 158 15.66 7.88 6.69
CA SER A 158 14.45 8.65 7.02
C SER A 158 14.01 8.53 8.48
N VAL A 159 14.07 7.34 9.06
CA VAL A 159 13.53 7.08 10.41
C VAL A 159 14.59 7.23 11.51
N ILE A 160 15.86 6.97 11.19
CA ILE A 160 16.93 6.95 12.20
C ILE A 160 17.85 8.15 12.00
N ILE A 161 18.44 8.34 10.82
CA ILE A 161 19.54 9.30 10.66
C ILE A 161 19.04 10.76 10.68
N LEU A 162 17.98 11.08 9.95
CA LEU A 162 17.48 12.45 9.86
C LEU A 162 16.88 12.95 11.19
N PRO A 163 16.02 12.20 11.89
CA PRO A 163 15.43 12.68 13.15
C PRO A 163 16.47 12.84 14.27
N ILE A 164 17.49 11.98 14.33
CA ILE A 164 18.57 12.08 15.35
C ILE A 164 19.39 13.38 15.19
N GLN A 165 19.46 13.95 13.99
CA GLN A 165 20.22 15.19 13.76
C GLN A 165 19.52 16.44 14.28
N GLU A 166 18.20 16.37 14.52
CA GLU A 166 17.39 17.53 14.91
C GLU A 166 17.00 17.56 16.39
N VAL A 167 17.07 16.43 17.12
CA VAL A 167 16.41 16.35 18.43
C VAL A 167 17.39 16.35 19.63
N SER A 168 17.09 17.26 20.56
CA SER A 168 17.30 17.15 22.02
C SER A 168 16.78 15.80 22.58
N PRO A 169 16.90 15.46 23.87
CA PRO A 169 16.21 14.27 24.40
C PRO A 169 14.72 14.26 24.04
N ILE A 170 14.23 13.12 23.53
CA ILE A 170 12.81 12.89 23.18
C ILE A 170 11.94 13.17 24.42
N PRO A 171 10.91 14.03 24.32
CA PRO A 171 9.95 14.28 25.40
C PRO A 171 9.27 12.98 25.87
N GLU A 172 9.01 12.84 27.18
CA GLU A 172 8.42 11.60 27.74
C GLU A 172 7.03 11.28 27.16
N ASP A 173 6.26 12.32 26.80
CA ASP A 173 4.94 12.25 26.19
C ASP A 173 4.95 11.78 24.73
N GLU A 174 6.08 11.93 24.03
CA GLU A 174 6.22 11.52 22.63
C GLU A 174 6.78 10.09 22.46
N ILE A 175 7.34 9.49 23.52
CA ILE A 175 7.96 8.15 23.46
C ILE A 175 7.02 7.10 22.84
N PHE A 176 5.73 7.18 23.14
CA PHE A 176 4.74 6.26 22.58
C PHE A 176 4.54 6.46 21.07
N ALA A 177 4.47 7.71 20.60
CA ALA A 177 4.37 8.04 19.18
C ALA A 177 5.61 7.56 18.40
N TYR A 178 6.81 7.77 18.94
CA TYR A 178 8.05 7.24 18.36
C TYR A 178 8.07 5.70 18.32
N PHE A 179 7.59 5.05 19.39
CA PHE A 179 7.51 3.59 19.44
C PHE A 179 6.55 3.04 18.38
N VAL A 180 5.34 3.59 18.29
CA VAL A 180 4.34 3.21 17.29
C VAL A 180 4.84 3.51 15.88
N GLY A 181 5.36 4.71 15.66
CA GLY A 181 5.97 5.13 14.40
C GLY A 181 7.10 4.21 13.94
N ALA A 182 7.92 3.67 14.87
CA ALA A 182 8.98 2.72 14.52
C ALA A 182 8.47 1.33 14.12
N LEU A 183 7.24 0.95 14.46
CA LEU A 183 6.67 -0.35 14.06
C LEU A 183 6.32 -0.41 12.57
N TYR A 184 5.83 0.68 11.99
CA TYR A 184 5.51 0.81 10.56
C TYR A 184 6.68 0.40 9.65
N PRO A 185 7.87 1.05 9.70
CA PRO A 185 9.00 0.69 8.85
C PRO A 185 9.49 -0.75 9.09
N ILE A 186 9.39 -1.28 10.31
CA ILE A 186 9.75 -2.67 10.60
C ILE A 186 8.83 -3.64 9.85
N PHE A 187 7.52 -3.41 9.94
CA PHE A 187 6.53 -4.25 9.28
C PHE A 187 6.50 -4.04 7.76
N ASP A 188 6.76 -2.84 7.28
CA ASP A 188 6.95 -2.51 5.87
C ASP A 188 8.12 -3.29 5.27
N LEU A 189 9.28 -3.26 5.91
CA LEU A 189 10.45 -3.99 5.44
C LEU A 189 10.14 -5.49 5.36
N PHE A 190 9.47 -6.04 6.37
CA PHE A 190 9.07 -7.45 6.35
C PHE A 190 8.09 -7.77 5.21
N LEU A 191 7.07 -6.92 5.03
CA LEU A 191 6.08 -7.05 3.97
C LEU A 191 6.72 -6.96 2.59
N MET A 192 7.58 -5.96 2.38
CA MET A 192 8.32 -5.73 1.15
C MET A 192 9.24 -6.89 0.80
N LEU A 193 9.96 -7.46 1.77
CA LEU A 193 10.74 -8.67 1.55
C LEU A 193 9.87 -9.83 1.04
N CYS A 194 8.70 -10.04 1.65
CA CYS A 194 7.78 -11.10 1.24
C CYS A 194 7.31 -10.93 -0.21
N ILE A 195 6.84 -9.74 -0.58
CA ILE A 195 6.35 -9.50 -1.95
C ILE A 195 7.49 -9.45 -2.98
N PHE A 196 8.69 -8.96 -2.63
CA PHE A 196 9.85 -9.03 -3.54
C PHE A 196 10.21 -10.47 -3.90
N VAL A 197 10.22 -11.37 -2.92
CA VAL A 197 10.51 -12.79 -3.14
C VAL A 197 9.46 -13.43 -4.04
N VAL A 198 8.17 -13.16 -3.80
CA VAL A 198 7.08 -13.63 -4.65
C VAL A 198 7.20 -13.08 -6.07
N PHE A 199 7.38 -11.76 -6.22
CA PHE A 199 7.51 -11.10 -7.51
C PHE A 199 8.73 -11.61 -8.29
N ALA A 200 9.88 -11.79 -7.62
CA ALA A 200 11.08 -12.31 -8.25
C ALA A 200 10.87 -13.69 -8.91
N LYS A 201 10.00 -14.54 -8.33
CA LYS A 201 9.62 -15.82 -8.93
C LYS A 201 8.68 -15.64 -10.14
N LEU A 202 7.80 -14.64 -10.10
CA LEU A 202 6.71 -14.46 -11.06
C LEU A 202 7.01 -13.48 -12.20
N ARG A 203 8.06 -12.66 -12.08
CA ARG A 203 8.42 -11.57 -13.01
C ARG A 203 8.67 -11.99 -14.46
N HIS A 204 8.95 -13.28 -14.69
CA HIS A 204 9.24 -13.84 -16.01
C HIS A 204 8.04 -14.56 -16.67
N GLY A 205 6.88 -14.61 -16.01
CA GLY A 205 5.69 -15.34 -16.49
C GLY A 205 4.54 -14.44 -16.98
N GLU A 206 3.43 -15.05 -17.41
CA GLU A 206 2.24 -14.34 -17.95
C GLU A 206 1.54 -13.44 -16.90
N ILE A 207 1.72 -13.72 -15.61
CA ILE A 207 1.13 -12.95 -14.50
C ILE A 207 2.07 -11.86 -13.95
N ASN A 208 3.25 -11.68 -14.54
CA ASN A 208 4.28 -10.77 -14.03
C ASN A 208 3.76 -9.35 -13.80
N ILE A 209 2.99 -8.81 -14.74
CA ILE A 209 2.51 -7.44 -14.71
C ILE A 209 1.47 -7.24 -13.61
N ALA A 210 0.62 -8.23 -13.36
CA ALA A 210 -0.32 -8.18 -12.25
C ALA A 210 0.42 -8.08 -10.91
N TRP A 211 1.47 -8.89 -10.75
CA TRP A 211 2.31 -8.88 -9.55
C TRP A 211 3.25 -7.68 -9.46
N LEU A 212 3.62 -7.07 -10.58
CA LEU A 212 4.34 -5.80 -10.61
C LEU A 212 3.45 -4.68 -10.06
N PHE A 213 2.19 -4.62 -10.47
CA PHE A 213 1.24 -3.64 -9.93
C PHE A 213 0.99 -3.82 -8.43
N LEU A 214 0.84 -5.07 -7.96
CA LEU A 214 0.79 -5.35 -6.52
C LEU A 214 2.06 -4.86 -5.82
N LEU A 215 3.24 -5.21 -6.35
CA LEU A 215 4.53 -4.79 -5.78
C LEU A 215 4.66 -3.27 -5.69
N LEU A 216 4.37 -2.56 -6.78
CA LEU A 216 4.45 -1.11 -6.83
C LEU A 216 3.41 -0.48 -5.89
N GLY A 217 2.22 -1.06 -5.79
CA GLY A 217 1.18 -0.58 -4.89
C GLY A 217 1.60 -0.62 -3.42
N PHE A 218 2.07 -1.78 -2.94
CA PHE A 218 2.61 -1.90 -1.58
C PHE A 218 3.90 -1.07 -1.39
N LEU A 219 4.72 -0.92 -2.43
CA LEU A 219 5.91 -0.08 -2.33
C LEU A 219 5.54 1.40 -2.11
N LEU A 220 4.49 1.90 -2.77
CA LEU A 220 4.03 3.27 -2.58
C LEU A 220 3.45 3.50 -1.18
N THR A 221 2.78 2.49 -0.58
CA THR A 221 2.32 2.63 0.82
C THR A 221 3.50 2.77 1.77
N VAL A 222 4.57 1.99 1.61
CA VAL A 222 5.80 2.17 2.42
C VAL A 222 6.39 3.57 2.26
N PHE A 223 6.39 4.13 1.05
CA PHE A 223 6.86 5.50 0.87
C PHE A 223 5.92 6.53 1.50
N ALA A 224 4.62 6.27 1.50
CA ALA A 224 3.64 7.08 2.20
C ALA A 224 3.88 7.04 3.72
N ASP A 225 4.04 5.85 4.30
CA ASP A 225 4.35 5.66 5.73
C ASP A 225 5.63 6.41 6.15
N ILE A 226 6.68 6.36 5.32
CA ILE A 226 7.94 7.08 5.57
C ILE A 226 7.72 8.61 5.60
N ILE A 227 6.97 9.14 4.63
CA ILE A 227 6.72 10.58 4.53
C ILE A 227 5.79 11.03 5.66
N PHE A 228 4.73 10.27 5.95
CA PHE A 228 3.81 10.49 7.05
C PHE A 228 4.56 10.58 8.38
N ASN A 229 5.36 9.54 8.70
CA ASN A 229 6.14 9.49 9.93
C ASN A 229 7.14 10.66 10.01
N TRP A 230 7.76 11.06 8.89
CA TRP A 230 8.64 12.22 8.88
C TRP A 230 7.90 13.53 9.20
N VAL A 231 6.69 13.74 8.65
CA VAL A 231 5.85 14.92 8.95
C VAL A 231 5.49 14.94 10.44
N GLU A 232 4.99 13.82 10.97
CA GLU A 232 4.58 13.67 12.38
C GLU A 232 5.75 13.86 13.37
N VAL A 233 6.94 13.32 13.06
CA VAL A 233 8.08 13.29 13.99
C VAL A 233 8.96 14.54 13.91
N VAL A 234 9.15 15.10 12.72
CA VAL A 234 10.05 16.26 12.52
C VAL A 234 9.27 17.58 12.58
N GLY A 235 7.93 17.54 12.57
CA GLY A 235 7.08 18.73 12.72
C GLY A 235 7.04 19.58 11.46
N GLY A 236 6.86 18.94 10.30
CA GLY A 236 6.53 19.68 9.07
C GLY A 236 5.18 20.38 9.25
N GLU A 237 5.03 21.63 8.78
CA GLU A 237 3.70 22.24 8.75
C GLU A 237 2.79 21.37 7.87
N PRO A 238 1.63 20.92 8.38
CA PRO A 238 0.69 20.15 7.58
C PRO A 238 0.29 21.02 6.39
N ALA A 239 0.68 20.59 5.20
CA ALA A 239 0.21 21.24 3.99
C ALA A 239 -1.23 20.80 3.77
N THR A 240 -2.03 21.62 3.10
CA THR A 240 -3.30 21.21 2.46
C THR A 240 -3.13 20.05 1.45
N PHE A 241 -1.91 19.54 1.29
CA PHE A 241 -1.46 18.56 0.33
C PHE A 241 -0.44 17.64 0.96
N GLU A 242 -0.94 16.59 1.58
CA GLU A 242 -0.10 15.54 2.12
C GLU A 242 0.40 14.67 0.95
N LEU A 243 1.68 14.79 0.59
CA LEU A 243 2.27 13.96 -0.47
C LEU A 243 2.06 12.46 -0.18
N TYR A 244 2.06 12.07 1.10
CA TYR A 244 1.84 10.69 1.51
C TYR A 244 0.42 10.19 1.16
N ASP A 245 -0.61 11.03 1.27
CA ASP A 245 -1.99 10.65 0.94
C ASP A 245 -2.17 10.31 -0.55
N LEU A 246 -1.51 11.09 -1.41
CA LEU A 246 -1.48 10.80 -2.83
C LEU A 246 -0.78 9.46 -3.10
N LEU A 247 0.28 9.14 -2.35
CA LEU A 247 0.98 7.86 -2.46
C LEU A 247 0.11 6.70 -1.96
N TYR A 248 -0.64 6.85 -0.87
CA TYR A 248 -1.62 5.86 -0.41
C TYR A 248 -2.68 5.61 -1.49
N LEU A 249 -3.31 6.67 -2.01
CA LEU A 249 -4.32 6.55 -3.07
C LEU A 249 -3.77 5.81 -4.31
N ILE A 250 -2.62 6.23 -4.83
CA ILE A 250 -2.03 5.58 -6.01
C ILE A 250 -1.65 4.14 -5.66
N GLY A 251 -1.10 3.90 -4.47
CA GLY A 251 -0.77 2.58 -3.95
C GLY A 251 -1.96 1.63 -4.00
N TYR A 252 -3.09 2.05 -3.41
CA TYR A 252 -4.34 1.29 -3.39
C TYR A 252 -4.91 1.06 -4.79
N VAL A 253 -4.84 2.05 -5.68
CA VAL A 253 -5.22 1.90 -7.09
C VAL A 253 -4.36 0.85 -7.80
N LEU A 254 -3.05 0.84 -7.59
CA LEU A 254 -2.15 -0.14 -8.19
C LEU A 254 -2.42 -1.55 -7.64
N ILE A 255 -2.70 -1.69 -6.34
CA ILE A 255 -3.10 -2.97 -5.73
C ILE A 255 -4.38 -3.49 -6.40
N TYR A 256 -5.39 -2.62 -6.55
CA TYR A 256 -6.62 -2.92 -7.28
C TYR A 256 -6.32 -3.39 -8.72
N ILE A 257 -5.54 -2.63 -9.49
CA ILE A 257 -5.21 -2.96 -10.89
C ILE A 257 -4.50 -4.31 -10.98
N GLY A 258 -3.58 -4.57 -10.05
CA GLY A 258 -2.88 -5.85 -9.93
C GLY A 258 -3.86 -7.00 -9.73
N ALA A 259 -4.75 -6.90 -8.73
CA ALA A 259 -5.78 -7.90 -8.45
C ALA A 259 -6.73 -8.10 -9.66
N PHE A 260 -7.21 -7.02 -10.26
CA PHE A 260 -8.09 -7.07 -11.43
C PHE A 260 -7.42 -7.76 -12.63
N LYS A 261 -6.12 -7.53 -12.84
CA LYS A 261 -5.36 -8.19 -13.89
C LYS A 261 -5.27 -9.70 -13.66
N VAL A 262 -5.11 -10.16 -12.42
CA VAL A 262 -5.15 -11.61 -12.09
C VAL A 262 -6.52 -12.21 -12.45
N ILE A 263 -7.62 -11.52 -12.11
CA ILE A 263 -8.99 -11.95 -12.45
C ILE A 263 -9.13 -12.15 -13.97
N ASN A 264 -8.69 -11.17 -14.75
CA ASN A 264 -8.80 -11.20 -16.21
C ASN A 264 -7.95 -12.28 -16.89
N ILE A 265 -6.80 -12.63 -16.31
CA ILE A 265 -5.97 -13.72 -16.82
C ILE A 265 -6.68 -15.05 -16.56
N MET A 266 -7.24 -15.25 -15.37
CA MET A 266 -7.98 -16.46 -15.05
C MET A 266 -9.18 -16.69 -15.95
N THR A 267 -10.02 -15.68 -16.19
CA THR A 267 -11.23 -15.85 -17.02
C THR A 267 -10.91 -16.34 -18.42
N LYS A 268 -9.85 -15.82 -19.04
CA LYS A 268 -9.35 -16.26 -20.36
C LYS A 268 -8.79 -17.69 -20.40
N THR A 269 -8.53 -18.29 -19.24
CA THR A 269 -7.97 -19.65 -19.15
C THR A 269 -9.06 -20.71 -18.97
N PHE A 270 -10.30 -20.30 -18.66
CA PHE A 270 -11.44 -21.17 -18.41
C PHE A 270 -12.56 -21.04 -19.46
N GLU A 271 -12.30 -20.31 -20.55
CA GLU A 271 -13.07 -20.30 -21.80
C GLU A 271 -12.27 -21.01 -22.89
#